data_AF-Q57300-F1
#
_entry.id   AF-Q57300-F1
#
_cell.length_a   1.000
_cell.length_b   1.000
_cell.length_c   1.000
_cell.angle_alpha   90.00
_cell.angle_beta   90.00
_cell.angle_gamma   90.00
#
_symmetry.space_group_name_H-M   'P 1'
#
loop_
_entity.id
_entity.type
_entity.pdbx_description
1 polymer ?
#
loop_
_entity_poly.entity_id
_entity_poly.type
_entity_poly.pdbx_seq_one_letter_code
_entity_poly.pdbx_strand_id
1 'polypeptide(L)'
;MKLSPKAAIEVCNEAAKKGLWILGIDGGHWLNPGFRIDSSASWTYDMPEEYKSKTPENNRLAIENIKDDIENGYTAFIITLKM
;
A
#
# COMPACT_ATOMS: atom_id res chain seq x y z
N MET A 1 -7.15 0.79 -8.51
CA MET A 1 -7.68 2.15 -8.27
C MET A 1 -6.51 3.08 -7.99
N LYS A 2 -6.55 4.36 -8.38
CA LYS A 2 -5.52 5.35 -8.00
C LYS A 2 -5.98 6.03 -6.71
N LEU A 3 -5.21 5.88 -5.64
CA LEU A 3 -5.55 6.34 -4.30
C LEU A 3 -4.71 7.55 -3.95
N SER A 4 -5.33 8.55 -3.32
CA SER A 4 -4.56 9.60 -2.62
C SER A 4 -3.82 8.97 -1.43
N PRO A 5 -2.79 9.64 -0.88
CA PRO A 5 -2.06 9.11 0.27
C PRO A 5 -2.98 8.80 1.46
N LYS A 6 -3.95 9.70 1.74
CA LYS A 6 -4.97 9.46 2.78
C LYS A 6 -5.81 8.21 2.50
N ALA A 7 -6.31 8.06 1.28
CA ALA A 7 -7.13 6.91 0.90
C ALA A 7 -6.33 5.60 0.92
N ALA A 8 -5.04 5.64 0.58
CA ALA A 8 -4.16 4.48 0.66
C ALA A 8 -4.05 3.96 2.11
N ILE A 9 -3.82 4.86 3.07
CA ILE A 9 -3.80 4.50 4.51
C ILE A 9 -5.16 3.96 4.98
N GLU A 10 -6.26 4.56 4.54
CA GLU A 10 -7.61 4.06 4.85
C GLU A 10 -7.85 2.65 4.32
N VAL A 11 -7.39 2.34 3.10
CA VAL A 11 -7.47 0.99 2.51
C VAL A 11 -6.64 -0.01 3.31
N CYS A 12 -5.41 0.33 3.75
CA CYS A 12 -4.62 -0.55 4.60
C CYS A 12 -5.35 -0.90 5.90
N ASN A 13 -5.85 0.12 6.62
CA ASN A 13 -6.60 -0.07 7.86
C ASN A 13 -7.85 -0.95 7.65
N GLU A 14 -8.56 -0.75 6.54
CA GLU A 14 -9.75 -1.54 6.24
C GLU A 14 -9.41 -2.98 5.82
N ALA A 15 -8.29 -3.18 5.11
CA ALA A 15 -7.77 -4.51 4.81
C ALA A 15 -7.45 -5.30 6.09
N ALA A 16 -6.76 -4.66 7.05
CA ALA A 16 -6.46 -5.27 8.35
C ALA A 16 -7.72 -5.67 9.12
N LYS A 17 -8.74 -4.80 9.19
CA LYS A 17 -10.03 -5.11 9.83
C LYS A 17 -10.73 -6.30 9.18
N LYS A 18 -10.59 -6.46 7.86
CA LYS A 18 -11.18 -7.56 7.09
C LYS A 18 -10.32 -8.82 7.08
N GLY A 19 -9.13 -8.80 7.69
CA GLY A 19 -8.19 -9.92 7.67
C GLY A 19 -7.58 -10.19 6.29
N LEU A 20 -7.50 -9.17 5.42
CA LEU A 20 -6.91 -9.27 4.09
C LEU A 20 -5.40 -8.95 4.16
N TRP A 21 -4.60 -9.67 3.38
CA TRP A 21 -3.16 -9.44 3.27
C TRP A 21 -2.86 -8.39 2.20
N ILE A 22 -1.96 -7.46 2.47
CA ILE A 22 -1.48 -6.47 1.51
C ILE A 22 -0.26 -7.08 0.80
N LEU A 23 -0.45 -7.45 -0.46
CA LEU A 23 0.59 -8.09 -1.28
C LEU A 23 1.60 -7.09 -1.82
N GLY A 24 1.14 -5.88 -2.16
CA GLY A 24 2.01 -4.86 -2.70
C GLY A 24 1.36 -3.49 -2.79
N ILE A 25 2.22 -2.48 -2.88
CA ILE A 25 1.87 -1.06 -2.97
C ILE A 25 2.78 -0.44 -4.03
N ASP A 26 2.19 0.12 -5.07
CA ASP A 26 2.93 0.87 -6.08
C ASP A 26 2.77 2.36 -5.81
N GLY A 27 3.87 3.01 -5.45
CA GLY A 27 3.97 4.47 -5.37
C GLY A 27 4.12 5.14 -6.73
N GLY A 28 3.75 6.41 -6.80
CA GLY A 28 3.90 7.22 -7.99
C GLY A 28 3.35 8.63 -7.81
N HIS A 29 3.28 9.35 -8.93
CA HIS A 29 2.78 10.73 -8.95
C HIS A 29 1.46 10.84 -9.71
N TRP A 30 0.52 11.56 -9.11
CA TRP A 30 -0.66 12.06 -9.80
C TRP A 30 -0.35 13.35 -10.55
N LEU A 31 -0.66 13.37 -11.85
CA LEU A 31 -0.32 14.47 -12.78
C LEU A 31 -1.51 15.40 -13.09
N ASN A 32 -2.67 15.16 -12.48
CA ASN A 32 -3.90 15.95 -12.66
C ASN A 32 -4.30 16.22 -14.14
N PRO A 33 -4.76 15.20 -14.90
CA PRO A 33 -4.91 13.80 -14.51
C PRO A 33 -3.74 12.92 -14.99
N GLY A 34 -3.75 11.66 -14.58
CA GLY A 34 -2.78 10.66 -15.02
C GLY A 34 -1.92 10.19 -13.86
N PHE A 35 -1.61 8.90 -13.86
CA PHE A 35 -0.76 8.28 -12.87
C PHE A 35 0.53 7.84 -13.54
N ARG A 36 1.65 8.34 -13.03
CA ARG A 36 2.98 7.88 -13.42
C ARG A 36 3.55 7.08 -12.27
N ILE A 37 3.61 5.76 -12.45
CA ILE A 37 4.25 4.84 -11.52
C ILE A 37 5.76 5.13 -11.44
N ASP A 38 6.32 4.95 -10.26
CA ASP A 38 7.77 4.85 -10.07
C ASP A 38 8.08 3.45 -9.53
N SER A 39 8.76 2.64 -10.33
CA SER A 39 9.09 1.26 -9.94
C SER A 39 10.05 1.18 -8.75
N SER A 40 10.73 2.27 -8.40
CA SER A 40 11.57 2.31 -7.19
C SER A 40 10.74 2.42 -5.91
N ALA A 41 9.47 2.82 -6.01
CA ALA A 41 8.48 2.87 -4.93
C ALA A 41 7.54 1.66 -4.90
N SER A 42 7.85 0.59 -5.65
CA SER A 42 7.09 -0.65 -5.57
C SER A 42 7.50 -1.42 -4.32
N TRP A 43 6.57 -1.51 -3.38
CA TRP A 43 6.67 -2.36 -2.19
C TRP A 43 5.96 -3.68 -2.43
N THR A 44 6.59 -4.78 -2.03
CA THR A 44 6.04 -6.13 -2.17
C THR A 44 6.25 -6.92 -0.89
N TYR A 45 5.24 -7.70 -0.51
CA TYR A 45 5.33 -8.61 0.61
C TYR A 45 4.50 -9.87 0.33
N ASP A 46 5.19 -10.94 -0.06
CA ASP A 46 4.58 -12.24 -0.30
C ASP A 46 3.89 -12.78 0.95
N MET A 47 2.69 -13.34 0.76
CA MET A 47 1.88 -13.88 1.84
C MET A 47 2.44 -15.24 2.29
N PRO A 48 2.85 -15.41 3.55
CA PRO A 48 3.28 -16.71 4.07
C PRO A 48 2.08 -17.65 4.28
N GLU A 49 2.34 -18.95 4.44
CA GLU A 49 1.28 -19.94 4.68
C GLU A 49 0.48 -19.63 5.96
N GLU A 50 1.18 -19.31 7.06
CA GLU A 50 0.59 -18.89 8.34
C GLU A 50 0.46 -17.36 8.45
N TYR A 51 -0.25 -16.72 7.50
CA TYR A 51 -0.33 -15.26 7.43
C TYR A 51 -1.24 -14.59 8.47
N LYS A 52 -2.24 -15.30 9.00
CA LYS A 52 -3.30 -14.68 9.82
C LYS A 52 -2.77 -13.99 11.08
N SER A 53 -1.77 -14.57 11.73
CA SER A 53 -1.11 -13.97 12.91
C SER A 53 -0.21 -12.79 12.54
N LYS A 54 0.21 -12.70 11.28
CA LYS A 54 1.12 -11.67 10.74
C LYS A 54 0.40 -10.52 10.05
N THR A 55 -0.92 -10.59 9.86
CA THR A 55 -1.71 -9.48 9.28
C THR A 55 -1.47 -8.13 9.98
N PRO A 56 -1.37 -8.03 11.33
CA PRO A 56 -1.04 -6.77 11.98
C PRO A 56 0.34 -6.20 11.58
N GLU A 57 1.34 -7.07 11.43
CA GLU A 57 2.69 -6.69 11.00
C GLU A 57 2.71 -6.24 9.54
N ASN A 58 2.07 -7.01 8.65
CA ASN A 58 1.91 -6.66 7.23
C ASN A 58 1.25 -5.28 7.08
N ASN A 59 0.18 -5.01 7.82
CA ASN A 59 -0.48 -3.70 7.80
C ASN A 59 0.41 -2.58 8.35
N ARG A 60 1.15 -2.83 9.44
CA ARG A 60 2.07 -1.85 10.03
C ARG A 60 3.15 -1.44 9.01
N LEU A 61 3.79 -2.42 8.38
CA LEU A 61 4.84 -2.20 7.38
C LEU A 61 4.30 -1.52 6.11
N ALA A 62 3.11 -1.90 5.66
CA ALA A 62 2.43 -1.25 4.53
C ALA A 62 2.16 0.25 4.79
N ILE A 63 1.68 0.59 5.99
CA ILE A 63 1.43 1.98 6.40
C ILE A 63 2.74 2.76 6.54
N GLU A 64 3.79 2.14 7.07
CA GLU A 64 5.14 2.71 7.16
C GLU A 64 5.68 3.01 5.75
N ASN A 65 5.60 2.06 4.82
CA ASN A 65 5.99 2.27 3.42
C ASN A 65 5.28 3.47 2.78
N ILE A 66 3.95 3.58 2.94
CA ILE A 66 3.21 4.74 2.40
C ILE A 66 3.69 6.06 3.02
N LYS A 67 4.03 6.08 4.31
CA LYS A 67 4.54 7.28 4.97
C LYS A 67 5.92 7.68 4.45
N ASP A 68 6.82 6.72 4.31
CA ASP A 68 8.15 6.95 3.73
C ASP A 68 8.03 7.48 2.30
N ASP A 69 7.11 6.91 1.51
CA ASP A 69 6.83 7.38 0.16
C ASP A 69 6.24 8.81 0.12
N ILE A 70 5.40 9.19 1.10
CA ILE A 70 4.93 10.57 1.24
C ILE A 70 6.11 11.51 1.53
N GLU A 71 7.02 11.12 2.42
CA GLU A 71 8.22 11.91 2.73
C GLU A 71 9.13 12.08 1.51
N ASN A 72 9.17 11.08 0.63
CA ASN A 72 9.87 11.13 -0.66
C ASN A 72 9.09 11.88 -1.78
N GLY A 73 7.91 12.41 -1.49
CA GLY A 73 7.12 13.24 -2.41
C GLY A 73 6.19 12.48 -3.36
N TYR A 74 5.93 11.19 -3.12
CA TYR A 74 4.91 10.45 -3.88
C TYR A 74 3.50 10.94 -3.52
N THR A 75 2.63 11.01 -4.53
CA THR A 75 1.30 11.66 -4.40
C THR A 75 0.13 10.76 -4.75
N ALA A 76 0.38 9.54 -5.25
CA ALA A 76 -0.66 8.56 -5.50
C ALA A 76 -0.13 7.14 -5.36
N PHE A 77 -1.04 6.24 -5.02
CA PHE A 77 -0.74 4.83 -4.75
C PHE A 77 -1.73 3.90 -5.46
N ILE A 78 -1.28 2.70 -5.77
CA ILE A 78 -2.12 1.56 -6.13
C ILE A 78 -1.82 0.44 -5.14
N ILE A 79 -2.85 -0.12 -4.50
CA ILE A 79 -2.70 -1.20 -3.52
C ILE A 79 -3.25 -2.50 -4.13
N THR A 80 -2.50 -3.59 -3.95
CA THR A 80 -2.90 -4.94 -4.31
C THR A 80 -3.10 -5.76 -3.05
N LEU A 81 -4.34 -6.21 -2.83
CA LEU A 81 -4.73 -7.06 -1.70
C LEU A 81 -4.84 -8.52 -2.14
N LYS A 82 -4.57 -9.45 -1.23
CA LYS A 82 -5.04 -10.83 -1.36
C LYS A 82 -6.48 -10.89 -0.88
N MET A 83 -7.38 -11.18 -1.80
CA MET A 83 -8.83 -11.34 -1.59
C MET A 83 -9.29 -12.71 -2.08
#